data_AF-A0A5U3BAG3-F1
#
_entry.id   AF-A0A5U3BAG3-F1
#
_cell.length_a   1.000
_cell.length_b   1.000
_cell.length_c   1.000
_cell.angle_alpha   90.00
_cell.angle_beta   90.00
_cell.angle_gamma   90.00
#
_symmetry.space_group_name_H-M   'P 1'
#
loop_
_entity.id
_entity.type
_entity.pdbx_description
1 polymer ?
#
loop_
_entity_poly.entity_id
_entity_poly.type
_entity_poly.pdbx_seq_one_letter_code
_entity_poly.pdbx_strand_id
1 'polypeptide(L)'
;TSGIDLTRRLHQNQVFGLTVPLITKADGTKFGKTEGGAVWLDPKKTSPYKFYQFWINTADADVYRFLKFFTFMDIEEINALEEEDKNSGKAPRAQYVLAEQVTRLVHGEEGLVAAKRITECLFSGSLSALSEADFEQLAQDGVPMVEMEKGADLMQALVDAELQPSRGQARKTIASNAVTINGEKQSDPEYIFNDEDRLFGRYTLLRRGKKNYCLICWK
;
A
#
# COMPACT_ATOMS: atom_id res chain seq x y z
N THR A 1 -32.07 -18.53 -9.02
CA THR A 1 -32.59 -19.84 -9.44
C THR A 1 -33.24 -19.82 -10.83
N SER A 2 -33.66 -18.67 -11.36
CA SER A 2 -34.32 -18.56 -12.67
C SER A 2 -33.59 -19.26 -13.83
N GLY A 3 -32.25 -19.27 -13.84
CA GLY A 3 -31.48 -19.98 -14.86
C GLY A 3 -31.62 -21.51 -14.80
N ILE A 4 -31.80 -22.09 -13.60
CA ILE A 4 -32.03 -23.53 -13.40
C ILE A 4 -33.39 -23.90 -14.01
N ASP A 5 -34.43 -23.13 -13.69
CA ASP A 5 -35.78 -23.35 -14.21
C ASP A 5 -35.83 -23.19 -15.73
N LEU A 6 -35.14 -22.18 -16.27
CA LEU A 6 -35.08 -21.92 -17.70
C LEU A 6 -34.37 -23.05 -18.46
N THR A 7 -33.24 -23.55 -17.93
CA THR A 7 -32.49 -24.66 -18.53
C THR A 7 -33.33 -25.93 -18.59
N ARG A 8 -34.06 -26.23 -17.51
CA ARG A 8 -34.97 -27.38 -17.47
C ARG A 8 -36.12 -27.23 -18.48
N ARG A 9 -36.65 -26.02 -18.68
CA ARG A 9 -37.73 -25.76 -19.65
C ARG A 9 -37.27 -25.89 -21.10
N LEU A 10 -36.13 -25.28 -21.44
CA LEU A 10 -35.65 -25.20 -22.83
C LEU A 10 -34.87 -26.44 -23.27
N HIS A 11 -34.08 -27.03 -22.37
CA HIS A 11 -33.11 -28.07 -22.70
C HIS A 11 -33.36 -29.39 -21.98
N GLN A 12 -34.40 -29.48 -21.15
CA GLN A 12 -34.80 -30.68 -20.40
C GLN A 12 -33.67 -31.29 -19.54
N ASN A 13 -32.69 -30.48 -19.14
CA ASN A 13 -31.53 -30.89 -18.36
C ASN A 13 -31.59 -30.42 -16.91
N GLN A 14 -31.04 -31.21 -16.00
CA GLN A 14 -30.84 -30.84 -14.59
C GLN A 14 -29.50 -30.10 -14.44
N VAL A 15 -29.55 -28.94 -13.76
CA VAL A 15 -28.37 -28.14 -13.43
C VAL A 15 -28.46 -27.66 -11.98
N PHE A 16 -27.32 -27.24 -11.42
CA PHE A 16 -27.18 -26.80 -10.04
C PHE A 16 -26.67 -25.37 -9.97
N GLY A 17 -26.91 -24.72 -8.84
CA GLY A 17 -26.35 -23.41 -8.52
C GLY A 17 -25.71 -23.45 -7.15
N LEU A 18 -24.52 -22.88 -7.04
CA LEU A 18 -23.80 -22.68 -5.78
C LEU A 18 -23.42 -21.21 -5.70
N THR A 19 -23.66 -20.61 -4.54
CA THR A 19 -23.26 -19.23 -4.25
C THR A 19 -22.20 -19.21 -3.17
N VAL A 20 -21.23 -18.33 -3.31
CA VAL A 20 -20.24 -18.03 -2.27
C VAL A 20 -20.73 -16.88 -1.38
N PRO A 21 -20.33 -16.83 -0.10
CA PRO A 21 -20.74 -15.75 0.79
C PRO A 21 -20.20 -14.41 0.31
N LEU A 22 -20.96 -13.34 0.56
CA LEU A 22 -20.46 -11.99 0.36
C LEU A 22 -19.40 -11.69 1.43
N ILE A 23 -18.23 -11.23 1.00
CA ILE A 23 -17.14 -10.91 1.92
C ILE A 23 -17.48 -9.63 2.69
N THR A 24 -17.46 -9.73 4.02
CA THR A 24 -17.65 -8.63 4.96
C THR A 24 -16.47 -8.57 5.91
N LYS A 25 -16.13 -7.39 6.41
CA LYS A 25 -15.15 -7.23 7.49
C LYS A 25 -15.83 -7.42 8.85
N ALA A 26 -15.06 -7.84 9.86
CA ALA A 26 -15.58 -8.02 11.22
C ALA A 26 -16.11 -6.71 11.83
N ASP A 27 -15.62 -5.56 11.37
CA ASP A 27 -16.05 -4.22 11.78
C ASP A 27 -17.37 -3.74 11.12
N GLY A 28 -17.99 -4.56 10.27
CA GLY A 28 -19.23 -4.24 9.55
C GLY A 28 -19.06 -3.37 8.31
N THR A 29 -17.83 -2.93 7.99
CA THR A 29 -17.56 -2.17 6.76
C THR A 29 -17.50 -3.09 5.54
N LYS A 30 -17.76 -2.53 4.35
CA LYS A 30 -17.72 -3.29 3.09
C LYS A 30 -16.28 -3.68 2.75
N PHE A 31 -16.08 -4.94 2.42
CA PHE A 31 -14.82 -5.43 1.87
C PHE A 31 -14.46 -4.69 0.58
N GLY A 32 -13.19 -4.35 0.40
CA GLY A 32 -12.68 -3.66 -0.80
C GLY A 32 -13.03 -2.17 -0.91
N LYS A 33 -13.68 -1.55 0.09
CA LYS A 33 -13.73 -0.09 0.20
C LYS A 33 -12.60 0.41 1.08
N THR A 34 -11.61 1.05 0.47
CA THR A 34 -10.60 1.85 1.17
C THR A 34 -11.05 3.31 1.20
N GLU A 35 -10.43 4.15 2.03
CA GLU A 35 -10.60 5.60 1.99
C GLU A 35 -10.33 6.17 0.58
N GLY A 36 -9.45 5.51 -0.20
CA GLY A 36 -9.14 5.84 -1.60
C GLY A 36 -9.98 5.14 -2.67
N GLY A 37 -11.09 4.47 -2.31
CA GLY A 37 -11.97 3.79 -3.26
C GLY A 37 -11.76 2.28 -3.39
N ALA A 38 -12.05 1.73 -4.56
CA ALA A 38 -11.96 0.29 -4.84
C ALA A 38 -10.51 -0.18 -5.03
N VAL A 39 -10.22 -1.40 -4.59
CA VAL A 39 -8.95 -2.09 -4.87
C VAL A 39 -9.09 -2.84 -6.19
N TRP A 40 -8.47 -2.32 -7.25
CA TRP A 40 -8.54 -2.89 -8.59
C TRP A 40 -7.49 -3.98 -8.78
N LEU A 41 -7.76 -4.93 -9.68
CA LEU A 41 -6.77 -5.93 -10.11
C LEU A 41 -5.83 -5.38 -11.21
N ASP A 42 -6.25 -4.32 -11.91
CA ASP A 42 -5.44 -3.65 -12.93
C ASP A 42 -4.34 -2.81 -12.25
N PRO A 43 -3.04 -3.09 -12.50
CA PRO A 43 -1.93 -2.38 -11.87
C PRO A 43 -1.90 -0.88 -12.18
N LYS A 44 -2.53 -0.43 -13.27
CA LYS A 44 -2.63 1.00 -13.63
C LYS A 44 -3.73 1.74 -12.88
N LYS A 45 -4.59 1.02 -12.15
CA LYS A 45 -5.65 1.61 -11.30
C LYS A 45 -5.39 1.39 -9.81
N THR A 46 -4.75 0.30 -9.44
CA THR A 46 -4.23 0.06 -8.11
C THR A 46 -2.85 -0.54 -8.23
N SER A 47 -1.81 0.16 -7.78
CA SER A 47 -0.45 -0.35 -7.92
C SER A 47 -0.26 -1.66 -7.15
N PRO A 48 0.63 -2.56 -7.60
CA PRO A 48 1.01 -3.75 -6.84
C PRO A 48 1.41 -3.43 -5.38
N TYR A 49 2.12 -2.31 -5.16
CA TYR A 49 2.42 -1.83 -3.81
C TYR A 49 1.16 -1.55 -2.98
N LYS A 50 0.22 -0.74 -3.50
CA LYS A 50 -1.03 -0.44 -2.77
C LYS A 50 -1.89 -1.68 -2.56
N PHE A 51 -1.92 -2.57 -3.55
CA PHE A 51 -2.61 -3.86 -3.45
C PHE A 51 -2.02 -4.73 -2.33
N TYR A 52 -0.70 -4.85 -2.26
CA TYR A 52 -0.01 -5.55 -1.18
C TYR A 52 -0.30 -4.93 0.19
N GLN A 53 -0.20 -3.59 0.29
CA GLN A 53 -0.49 -2.86 1.53
C GLN A 53 -1.94 -3.02 1.98
N PHE A 54 -2.91 -3.13 1.06
CA PHE A 54 -4.30 -3.41 1.43
C PHE A 54 -4.43 -4.72 2.22
N TRP A 55 -3.72 -5.78 1.80
CA TRP A 55 -3.74 -7.08 2.49
C TRP A 55 -2.92 -7.07 3.78
N ILE A 56 -1.78 -6.37 3.82
CA ILE A 56 -0.99 -6.18 5.04
C ILE A 56 -1.82 -5.53 6.15
N ASN A 57 -2.69 -4.59 5.79
CA ASN A 57 -3.54 -3.87 6.74
C ASN A 57 -4.84 -4.62 7.08
N THR A 58 -4.93 -5.92 6.81
CA THR A 58 -6.07 -6.75 7.21
C THR A 58 -6.11 -6.90 8.73
N ALA A 59 -7.30 -6.74 9.32
CA ALA A 59 -7.50 -6.93 10.74
C ALA A 59 -7.26 -8.39 11.17
N ASP A 60 -6.72 -8.59 12.37
CA ASP A 60 -6.45 -9.92 12.93
C ASP A 60 -7.69 -10.84 12.93
N ALA A 61 -8.88 -10.25 13.14
CA ALA A 61 -10.15 -10.97 13.14
C ALA A 61 -10.56 -11.49 11.75
N ASP A 62 -10.02 -10.92 10.68
CA ASP A 62 -10.39 -11.21 9.29
C ASP A 62 -9.33 -12.04 8.55
N VAL A 63 -8.05 -11.96 8.94
CA VAL A 63 -6.92 -12.46 8.14
C VAL A 63 -6.99 -13.96 7.85
N TYR A 64 -7.30 -14.81 8.83
CA TYR A 64 -7.39 -16.26 8.63
C TYR A 64 -8.59 -16.66 7.79
N ARG A 65 -9.69 -15.91 7.90
CA ARG A 65 -10.85 -16.09 7.04
C ARG A 65 -10.52 -15.67 5.61
N PHE A 66 -9.77 -14.59 5.43
CA PHE A 66 -9.34 -14.14 4.10
C PHE A 66 -8.31 -15.08 3.47
N LEU A 67 -7.42 -15.70 4.24
CA LEU A 67 -6.57 -16.79 3.76
C LEU A 67 -7.43 -17.90 3.14
N LYS A 68 -8.48 -18.35 3.84
CA LYS A 68 -9.40 -19.40 3.35
C LYS A 68 -10.19 -18.99 2.11
N PHE A 69 -10.47 -17.69 1.92
CA PHE A 69 -11.25 -17.19 0.78
C PHE A 69 -10.43 -16.86 -0.46
N PHE A 70 -9.19 -16.38 -0.28
CA PHE A 70 -8.43 -15.73 -1.35
C PHE A 70 -7.11 -16.41 -1.70
N THR A 71 -6.73 -17.46 -0.99
CA THR A 71 -5.53 -18.24 -1.31
C THR A 71 -5.88 -19.67 -1.66
N PHE A 72 -4.90 -20.37 -2.25
CA PHE A 72 -4.96 -21.80 -2.52
C PHE A 72 -4.18 -22.61 -1.47
N MET A 73 -3.95 -22.04 -0.28
CA MET A 73 -3.28 -22.75 0.82
C MET A 73 -4.18 -23.84 1.38
N ASP A 74 -3.57 -24.93 1.83
CA ASP A 74 -4.31 -26.00 2.48
C ASP A 74 -4.89 -25.54 3.82
N ILE A 75 -6.06 -26.07 4.18
CA ILE A 75 -6.76 -25.66 5.39
C ILE A 75 -5.94 -25.99 6.65
N GLU A 76 -5.18 -27.08 6.60
CA GLU A 76 -4.24 -27.51 7.64
C GLU A 76 -3.10 -26.50 7.82
N GLU A 77 -2.54 -25.97 6.72
CA GLU A 77 -1.49 -24.95 6.77
C GLU A 77 -2.00 -23.62 7.35
N ILE A 78 -3.22 -23.22 6.98
CA ILE A 78 -3.84 -22.01 7.52
C ILE A 78 -4.10 -22.16 9.03
N ASN A 79 -4.59 -23.32 9.47
CA ASN A 79 -4.82 -23.58 10.89
C ASN A 79 -3.50 -23.63 11.69
N ALA A 80 -2.44 -24.22 11.12
CA ALA A 80 -1.12 -24.23 11.75
C ALA A 80 -0.55 -22.81 11.92
N LEU A 81 -0.70 -21.96 10.90
CA LEU A 81 -0.33 -20.55 10.95
C LEU A 81 -1.12 -19.78 12.03
N GLU A 82 -2.42 -20.02 12.15
CA GLU A 82 -3.26 -19.41 13.17
C GLU A 82 -2.81 -19.79 14.59
N GLU A 83 -2.48 -21.06 14.82
CA GLU A 83 -1.97 -21.52 16.11
C GLU A 83 -0.56 -21.01 16.40
N GLU A 84 0.32 -20.91 15.40
CA GLU A 84 1.65 -20.31 15.57
C GLU A 84 1.55 -18.84 16.01
N ASP A 85 0.74 -18.05 15.32
CA ASP A 85 0.56 -16.62 15.62
C ASP A 85 0.00 -16.42 17.04
N LYS A 86 -1.00 -17.22 17.45
CA LYS A 86 -1.56 -17.21 18.82
C LYS A 86 -0.53 -17.54 19.90
N ASN A 87 0.34 -18.51 19.64
CA ASN A 87 1.30 -19.02 20.63
C ASN A 87 2.62 -18.22 20.66
N SER A 88 2.89 -17.39 19.65
CA SER A 88 4.17 -16.70 19.49
C SER A 88 4.43 -15.57 20.49
N GLY A 89 3.38 -14.98 21.08
CA GLY A 89 3.46 -13.76 21.88
C GLY A 89 3.94 -12.52 21.10
N LYS A 90 3.98 -12.61 19.76
CA LYS A 90 4.37 -11.52 18.84
C LYS A 90 3.16 -11.06 18.02
N ALA A 91 3.36 -10.01 17.23
CA ALA A 91 2.37 -9.62 16.23
C ALA A 91 2.18 -10.75 15.20
N PRO A 92 0.93 -11.02 14.75
CA PRO A 92 0.66 -12.06 13.77
C PRO A 92 1.42 -11.86 12.46
N ARG A 93 1.90 -12.96 11.86
CA ARG A 93 2.53 -12.95 10.53
C ARG A 93 1.55 -13.28 9.41
N ALA A 94 0.32 -13.70 9.74
CA ALA A 94 -0.70 -14.07 8.76
C ALA A 94 -0.99 -13.00 7.70
N GLN A 95 -0.92 -11.71 8.04
CA GLN A 95 -1.16 -10.62 7.09
C GLN A 95 -0.09 -10.58 5.99
N TYR A 96 1.18 -10.84 6.35
CA TYR A 96 2.26 -10.93 5.38
C TYR A 96 2.08 -12.11 4.46
N VAL A 97 1.70 -13.27 5.01
CA VAL A 97 1.40 -14.47 4.21
C VAL A 97 0.26 -14.20 3.24
N LEU A 98 -0.84 -13.60 3.70
CA LEU A 98 -1.99 -13.23 2.88
C LEU A 98 -1.58 -12.27 1.76
N ALA A 99 -0.86 -11.20 2.10
CA ALA A 99 -0.43 -10.20 1.13
C ALA A 99 0.48 -10.78 0.07
N GLU A 100 1.42 -11.65 0.45
CA GLU A 100 2.31 -12.34 -0.49
C GLU A 100 1.55 -13.27 -1.44
N GLN A 101 0.67 -14.11 -0.90
CA GLN A 101 -0.10 -15.07 -1.70
C GLN A 101 -0.99 -14.36 -2.73
N VAL A 102 -1.77 -13.38 -2.29
CA VAL A 102 -2.75 -12.73 -3.18
C VAL A 102 -2.06 -11.78 -4.16
N THR A 103 -0.99 -11.09 -3.76
CA THR A 103 -0.24 -10.22 -4.69
C THR A 103 0.48 -11.05 -5.74
N ARG A 104 1.09 -12.20 -5.37
CA ARG A 104 1.70 -13.13 -6.33
C ARG A 104 0.65 -13.66 -7.31
N LEU A 105 -0.54 -14.01 -6.81
CA LEU A 105 -1.62 -14.53 -7.64
C LEU A 105 -2.09 -13.53 -8.70
N VAL A 106 -2.22 -12.24 -8.32
CA VAL A 106 -2.80 -11.21 -9.19
C VAL A 106 -1.76 -10.50 -10.06
N HIS A 107 -0.59 -10.20 -9.49
CA HIS A 107 0.44 -9.37 -10.12
C HIS A 107 1.75 -10.14 -10.43
N GLY A 108 1.77 -11.45 -10.20
CA GLY A 108 2.94 -12.28 -10.43
C GLY A 108 4.06 -12.06 -9.42
N GLU A 109 5.15 -12.81 -9.59
CA GLU A 109 6.32 -12.71 -8.70
C GLU A 109 6.99 -11.34 -8.80
N GLU A 110 7.09 -10.77 -10.00
CA GLU A 110 7.69 -9.43 -10.20
C GLU A 110 6.92 -8.33 -9.46
N GLY A 111 5.57 -8.34 -9.55
CA GLY A 111 4.73 -7.40 -8.84
C GLY A 111 4.86 -7.53 -7.32
N LEU A 112 4.95 -8.77 -6.81
CA LEU A 112 5.21 -9.01 -5.39
C LEU A 112 6.59 -8.49 -4.95
N VAL A 113 7.64 -8.79 -5.71
CA VAL A 113 9.01 -8.36 -5.40
C VAL A 113 9.08 -6.82 -5.39
N ALA A 114 8.44 -6.15 -6.34
CA ALA A 114 8.35 -4.69 -6.35
C ALA A 114 7.60 -4.16 -5.12
N ALA A 115 6.45 -4.72 -4.78
CA ALA A 115 5.67 -4.30 -3.61
C ALA A 115 6.44 -4.47 -2.29
N LYS A 116 7.17 -5.59 -2.13
CA LYS A 116 8.03 -5.83 -0.95
C LYS A 116 9.21 -4.87 -0.91
N ARG A 117 9.87 -4.62 -2.05
CA ARG A 117 10.97 -3.66 -2.16
C ARG A 117 10.54 -2.24 -1.78
N ILE A 118 9.40 -1.78 -2.31
CA ILE A 118 8.83 -0.47 -1.98
C ILE A 118 8.53 -0.38 -0.48
N THR A 119 7.89 -1.42 0.08
CA THR A 119 7.56 -1.48 1.51
C THR A 119 8.82 -1.38 2.39
N GLU A 120 9.87 -2.13 2.06
CA GLU A 120 11.13 -2.14 2.81
C GLU A 120 11.88 -0.80 2.71
N CYS A 121 11.95 -0.21 1.51
CA CYS A 121 12.60 1.09 1.30
C CYS A 121 11.89 2.21 2.04
N LEU A 122 10.55 2.25 2.02
CA LEU A 122 9.78 3.24 2.76
C LEU A 122 9.97 3.07 4.28
N PHE A 123 10.04 1.83 4.77
CA PHE A 123 10.23 1.57 6.20
C PHE A 123 11.65 1.90 6.68
N SER A 124 12.68 1.42 5.97
CA SER A 124 14.09 1.65 6.29
C SER A 124 14.53 3.10 6.06
N GLY A 125 13.88 3.79 5.12
CA GLY A 125 14.28 5.10 4.62
C GLY A 125 15.33 5.04 3.51
N SER A 126 15.91 3.88 3.19
CA SER A 126 16.89 3.75 2.12
C SER A 126 16.18 3.56 0.78
N LEU A 127 16.22 4.58 -0.09
CA LEU A 127 15.52 4.57 -1.38
C LEU A 127 16.41 4.09 -2.54
N SER A 128 17.67 3.72 -2.30
CA SER A 128 18.64 3.37 -3.34
C SER A 128 18.26 2.13 -4.16
N ALA A 129 17.44 1.24 -3.60
CA ALA A 129 16.94 0.07 -4.30
C ALA A 129 15.71 0.35 -5.18
N LEU A 130 15.08 1.53 -5.05
CA LEU A 130 13.87 1.86 -5.81
C LEU A 130 14.22 2.23 -7.25
N SER A 131 13.50 1.64 -8.19
CA SER A 131 13.55 1.99 -9.61
C SER A 131 12.61 3.15 -9.94
N GLU A 132 12.73 3.74 -11.12
CA GLU A 132 11.78 4.77 -11.58
C GLU A 132 10.33 4.25 -11.59
N ALA A 133 10.13 2.99 -12.03
CA ALA A 133 8.82 2.33 -12.00
C ALA A 133 8.25 2.15 -10.58
N ASP A 134 9.10 2.04 -9.56
CA ASP A 134 8.66 2.01 -8.17
C ASP A 134 8.16 3.39 -7.71
N PHE A 135 8.83 4.46 -8.13
CA PHE A 135 8.36 5.82 -7.90
C PHE A 135 7.06 6.13 -8.65
N GLU A 136 6.86 5.57 -9.85
CA GLU A 136 5.57 5.66 -10.54
C GLU A 136 4.43 5.02 -9.73
N GLN A 137 4.66 3.88 -9.06
CA GLN A 137 3.66 3.29 -8.17
C GLN A 137 3.38 4.17 -6.95
N LEU A 138 4.43 4.75 -6.35
CA LEU A 138 4.29 5.69 -5.24
C LEU A 138 3.48 6.93 -5.63
N ALA A 139 3.76 7.50 -6.80
CA ALA A 139 3.06 8.66 -7.36
C ALA A 139 1.62 8.35 -7.76
N GLN A 140 1.35 7.14 -8.25
CA GLN A 140 0.02 6.71 -8.67
C GLN A 140 -0.93 6.68 -7.47
N ASP A 141 -0.55 5.96 -6.41
CA ASP A 141 -1.46 5.71 -5.29
C ASP A 141 -0.80 5.22 -3.99
N GLY A 142 0.53 5.14 -3.94
CA GLY A 142 1.26 4.59 -2.78
C GLY A 142 1.40 5.57 -1.62
N VAL A 143 1.64 6.85 -1.90
CA VAL A 143 1.71 7.93 -0.90
C VAL A 143 1.05 9.19 -1.45
N PRO A 144 0.64 10.16 -0.61
CA PRO A 144 0.24 11.48 -1.08
C PRO A 144 1.32 12.08 -1.99
N MET A 145 0.91 12.77 -3.04
CA MET A 145 1.80 13.34 -4.04
C MET A 145 1.44 14.78 -4.34
N VAL A 146 2.45 15.61 -4.56
CA VAL A 146 2.30 16.99 -5.02
C VAL A 146 3.28 17.29 -6.16
N GLU A 147 2.88 18.19 -7.05
CA GLU A 147 3.73 18.64 -8.15
C GLU A 147 4.38 19.98 -7.78
N MET A 148 5.67 20.14 -8.06
CA MET A 148 6.42 21.36 -7.71
C MET A 148 7.43 21.77 -8.79
N GLU A 149 7.60 23.08 -8.96
CA GLU A 149 8.63 23.66 -9.83
C GLU A 149 10.01 23.64 -9.16
N LYS A 150 11.07 23.52 -9.96
CA LYS A 150 12.45 23.58 -9.47
C LYS A 150 12.73 24.91 -8.76
N GLY A 151 13.43 24.85 -7.62
CA GLY A 151 13.82 26.01 -6.83
C GLY A 151 12.95 26.30 -5.60
N ALA A 152 11.93 25.46 -5.33
CA ALA A 152 11.22 25.50 -4.06
C ALA A 152 12.14 25.23 -2.86
N ASP A 153 11.89 25.88 -1.73
CA ASP A 153 12.56 25.58 -0.46
C ASP A 153 11.84 24.45 0.31
N LEU A 154 12.53 23.84 1.26
CA LEU A 154 11.98 22.74 2.06
C LEU A 154 10.73 23.16 2.86
N MET A 155 10.67 24.42 3.31
CA MET A 155 9.52 24.94 4.05
C MET A 155 8.26 25.00 3.19
N GLN A 156 8.39 25.44 1.94
CA GLN A 156 7.30 25.52 0.97
C GLN A 156 6.82 24.13 0.62
N ALA A 157 7.77 23.23 0.33
CA ALA A 157 7.44 21.84 0.01
C ALA A 157 6.66 21.15 1.12
N LEU A 158 7.00 21.37 2.40
CA LEU A 158 6.25 20.80 3.53
C LEU A 158 4.83 21.36 3.67
N VAL A 159 4.60 22.61 3.28
CA VAL A 159 3.27 23.23 3.34
C VAL A 159 2.41 22.76 2.18
N ASP A 160 2.94 22.81 0.96
CA ASP A 160 2.22 22.39 -0.25
C ASP A 160 1.91 20.89 -0.22
N ALA A 161 2.80 20.08 0.36
CA ALA A 161 2.61 18.66 0.64
C ALA A 161 1.57 18.36 1.75
N GLU A 162 0.95 19.38 2.35
CA GLU A 162 0.05 19.28 3.51
C GLU A 162 0.66 18.58 4.73
N LEU A 163 2.00 18.44 4.76
CA LEU A 163 2.73 17.90 5.90
C LEU A 163 2.83 18.92 7.05
N GLN A 164 2.65 20.21 6.77
CA GLN A 164 2.64 21.29 7.75
C GLN A 164 1.58 22.34 7.41
N PRO A 165 0.90 22.92 8.41
CA PRO A 165 -0.15 23.90 8.16
C PRO A 165 0.37 25.30 7.78
N SER A 166 1.65 25.60 8.05
CA SER A 166 2.25 26.89 7.73
C SER A 166 3.77 26.83 7.71
N ARG A 167 4.40 27.79 7.01
CA ARG A 167 5.87 27.93 6.92
C ARG A 167 6.53 28.09 8.30
N GLY A 168 5.86 28.78 9.23
CA GLY A 168 6.37 28.94 10.60
C GLY A 168 6.46 27.62 11.36
N GLN A 169 5.51 26.70 11.16
CA GLN A 169 5.55 25.36 11.76
C GLN A 169 6.51 24.43 11.02
N ALA A 170 6.62 24.57 9.70
CA ALA A 170 7.63 23.87 8.91
C ALA A 170 9.05 24.17 9.42
N ARG A 171 9.39 25.45 9.61
CA ARG A 171 10.69 25.88 10.16
C ARG A 171 11.01 25.20 11.50
N LYS A 172 10.06 25.17 12.44
CA LYS A 172 10.27 24.52 13.75
C LYS A 172 10.47 23.00 13.61
N THR A 173 9.71 22.37 12.72
CA THR A 173 9.77 20.93 12.50
C THR A 173 11.09 20.51 11.87
N ILE A 174 11.59 21.29 10.89
CA ILE A 174 12.91 21.09 10.30
C ILE A 174 14.00 21.26 11.38
N ALA A 175 13.97 22.36 12.14
CA ALA A 175 14.94 22.61 13.21
C ALA A 175 14.93 21.51 14.30
N SER A 176 13.79 20.85 14.55
CA SER A 176 13.69 19.70 15.45
C SER A 176 14.23 18.38 14.87
N ASN A 177 14.81 18.41 13.67
CA ASN A 177 15.37 17.25 12.99
C ASN A 177 14.33 16.13 12.73
N ALA A 178 13.08 16.54 12.46
CA ALA A 178 11.93 15.66 12.29
C ALA A 178 11.50 15.48 10.83
N VAL A 179 12.26 16.04 9.88
CA VAL A 179 12.02 15.96 8.44
C VAL A 179 13.17 15.20 7.79
N THR A 180 12.84 14.29 6.88
CA THR A 180 13.81 13.59 6.04
C THR A 180 13.50 13.78 4.56
N ILE A 181 14.55 13.96 3.77
CA ILE A 181 14.54 14.04 2.31
C ILE A 181 15.24 12.78 1.80
N ASN A 182 14.52 11.96 1.03
CA ASN A 182 15.03 10.68 0.51
C ASN A 182 15.62 9.73 1.58
N GLY A 183 15.13 9.83 2.82
CA GLY A 183 15.62 9.04 3.97
C GLY A 183 16.62 9.77 4.86
N GLU A 184 17.32 10.75 4.33
CA GLU A 184 18.35 11.51 5.04
C GLU A 184 17.72 12.65 5.83
N LYS A 185 18.19 12.84 7.06
CA LYS A 185 17.68 13.89 7.95
C LYS A 185 18.15 15.26 7.50
N GLN A 186 17.23 16.21 7.41
CA GLN A 186 17.53 17.61 7.12
C GLN A 186 17.09 18.50 8.29
N SER A 187 18.03 19.28 8.81
CA SER A 187 17.85 20.19 9.94
C SER A 187 18.01 21.66 9.60
N ASP A 188 18.49 22.00 8.40
CA ASP A 188 18.60 23.38 7.92
C ASP A 188 17.24 23.90 7.44
N PRO A 189 16.63 24.90 8.11
CA PRO A 189 15.35 25.43 7.69
C PRO A 189 15.40 26.20 6.38
N GLU A 190 16.56 26.74 5.99
CA GLU A 190 16.74 27.49 4.75
C GLU A 190 17.21 26.59 3.59
N TYR A 191 17.09 25.27 3.77
CA TYR A 191 17.49 24.28 2.78
C TYR A 191 16.70 24.41 1.47
N ILE A 192 17.43 24.40 0.37
CA ILE A 192 16.92 24.39 -1.00
C ILE A 192 17.33 23.07 -1.65
N PHE A 193 16.38 22.41 -2.32
CA PHE A 193 16.64 21.15 -3.00
C PHE A 193 17.66 21.31 -4.13
N ASN A 194 18.69 20.48 -4.12
CA ASN A 194 19.69 20.39 -5.17
C ASN A 194 19.26 19.36 -6.24
N ASP A 195 20.08 19.17 -7.26
CA ASP A 195 19.79 18.21 -8.33
C ASP A 195 19.97 16.74 -7.88
N GLU A 196 20.78 16.48 -6.86
CA GLU A 196 21.01 15.14 -6.30
C GLU A 196 19.81 14.64 -5.47
N ASP A 197 19.02 15.56 -4.88
CA ASP A 197 17.78 15.23 -4.18
C ASP A 197 16.67 14.75 -5.12
N ARG A 198 16.82 14.99 -6.43
CA ARG A 198 15.84 14.67 -7.45
C ARG A 198 16.18 13.31 -8.07
N LEU A 199 15.69 12.27 -7.43
CA LEU A 199 15.82 10.89 -7.90
C LEU A 199 15.19 10.78 -9.30
N PHE A 200 15.95 10.21 -10.24
CA PHE A 200 15.58 10.14 -11.66
C PHE A 200 15.26 11.52 -12.29
N GLY A 201 15.77 12.61 -11.69
CA GLY A 201 15.49 13.98 -12.09
C GLY A 201 14.04 14.45 -11.86
N ARG A 202 13.21 13.63 -11.21
CA ARG A 202 11.75 13.81 -11.16
C ARG A 202 11.13 13.62 -9.78
N TYR A 203 11.75 12.87 -8.87
CA TYR A 203 11.12 12.46 -7.62
C TYR A 203 11.94 12.85 -6.40
N THR A 204 11.25 13.33 -5.35
CA THR A 204 11.85 13.48 -4.01
C THR A 204 10.84 13.03 -2.98
N LEU A 205 11.23 12.11 -2.09
CA LEU A 205 10.35 11.63 -1.03
C LEU A 205 10.57 12.44 0.24
N LEU A 206 9.54 13.18 0.66
CA LEU A 206 9.49 13.82 1.96
C LEU A 206 8.87 12.89 2.98
N ARG A 207 9.45 12.89 4.18
CA ARG A 207 8.83 12.27 5.35
C ARG A 207 8.94 13.18 6.57
N ARG A 208 7.81 13.33 7.26
CA ARG A 208 7.70 13.98 8.57
C ARG A 208 7.49 12.92 9.65
N GLY A 209 8.39 12.87 10.63
CA GLY A 209 8.34 11.87 11.70
C GLY A 209 8.52 10.45 11.15
N LYS A 210 7.64 9.51 11.57
CA LYS A 210 7.78 8.08 11.22
C LYS A 210 6.85 7.60 10.09
N LYS A 211 5.69 8.22 9.91
CA LYS A 211 4.61 7.68 9.06
C LYS A 211 4.01 8.66 8.05
N ASN A 212 4.33 9.96 8.13
CA ASN A 212 3.75 10.94 7.23
C ASN A 212 4.68 11.14 6.03
N TYR A 213 4.30 10.58 4.89
CA TYR A 213 5.04 10.67 3.64
C TYR A 213 4.32 11.60 2.67
N CYS A 214 5.09 12.27 1.82
CA CYS A 214 4.59 12.90 0.61
C CYS A 214 5.67 12.79 -0.47
N LEU A 215 5.27 12.45 -1.69
CA LEU A 215 6.15 12.42 -2.85
C LEU A 215 6.04 13.74 -3.62
N ILE A 216 7.18 14.40 -3.83
CA ILE A 216 7.27 15.53 -4.75
C ILE A 216 7.56 14.99 -6.15
N CYS A 217 6.72 15.38 -7.11
CA CYS A 217 6.92 15.18 -8.54
C CYS A 217 7.38 16.51 -9.16
N TRP A 218 8.66 16.63 -9.48
CA TRP A 218 9.24 17.84 -10.06
C TRP A 218 8.81 18.04 -11.50
N LYS A 219 8.51 19.30 -11.86
CA LYS A 219 8.29 19.78 -13.22
C LYS A 219 9.47 20.61 -13.73
#